data_AF-A0A6J8D903-F1
#
_entry.id   AF-A0A6J8D903-F1
#
_cell.length_a   1.000
_cell.length_b   1.000
_cell.length_c   1.000
_cell.angle_alpha   90.00
_cell.angle_beta   90.00
_cell.angle_gamma   90.00
#
_symmetry.space_group_name_H-M   'P 1'
#
loop_
_entity.id
_entity.type
_entity.pdbx_description
1 polymer ?
#
loop_
_entity_poly.entity_id
_entity_poly.type
_entity_poly.pdbx_seq_one_letter_code
_entity_poly.pdbx_strand_id
1 'polypeptide(L)'
;MSGLALCSAYELSFNIKGFIAALATNLTECLQNVYSKVLISGDKYRYTPAELQFYTSLSSIAVQIPACFFMIDMDSASKTFDITMISAYIINGICFHFQSISAYVLMSYISPVTHSVANTVKRAFLIWISVILFGNPVTFLSGLGTVIVTIGVLLYTKAKEVDHNRREHIQSYPRVGETKDV
;
A
#
# COMPACT_ATOMS: atom_id res chain seq x y z
N MET A 1 0.91 17.43 5.99
CA MET A 1 -0.21 17.77 5.09
C MET A 1 0.11 18.96 4.18
N SER A 2 0.75 20.01 4.69
CA SER A 2 1.14 21.18 3.87
C SER A 2 1.99 20.84 2.64
N GLY A 3 2.93 19.88 2.74
CA GLY A 3 3.71 19.42 1.59
C GLY A 3 2.86 18.74 0.49
N LEU A 4 1.85 17.95 0.87
CA LEU A 4 0.92 17.33 -0.07
C LEU A 4 0.06 18.39 -0.77
N ALA A 5 -0.43 19.37 -0.01
CA ALA A 5 -1.18 20.49 -0.58
C ALA A 5 -0.34 21.29 -1.60
N LEU A 6 0.94 21.50 -1.30
CA LEU A 6 1.87 22.16 -2.21
C LEU A 6 2.13 21.33 -3.48
N CYS A 7 2.34 20.02 -3.36
CA CYS A 7 2.45 19.13 -4.52
C CYS A 7 1.21 19.22 -5.40
N SER A 8 0.02 19.03 -4.81
CA SER A 8 -1.24 19.02 -5.57
C SER A 8 -1.54 20.36 -6.24
N ALA A 9 -1.19 21.49 -5.61
CA ALA A 9 -1.40 22.82 -6.18
C ALA A 9 -0.50 23.13 -7.38
N TYR A 10 0.71 22.55 -7.43
CA TYR A 10 1.71 22.83 -8.47
C TYR A 10 1.98 21.62 -9.38
N GLU A 11 1.11 20.61 -9.35
CA GLU A 11 1.15 19.46 -10.22
C GLU A 11 0.66 19.84 -11.63
N LEU A 12 1.47 19.57 -12.66
CA LEU A 12 1.17 20.01 -14.04
C LEU A 12 -0.09 19.36 -14.62
N SER A 13 -0.35 18.11 -14.22
CA SER A 13 -1.46 17.29 -14.73
C SER A 13 -2.47 16.96 -13.63
N PHE A 14 -2.80 17.95 -12.77
CA PHE A 14 -3.71 17.70 -11.66
C PHE A 14 -5.11 17.34 -12.16
N ASN A 15 -5.61 16.17 -11.76
CA ASN A 15 -6.96 15.70 -12.05
C ASN A 15 -7.68 15.30 -10.76
N ILE A 16 -8.79 15.98 -10.46
CA ILE A 16 -9.54 15.74 -9.22
C ILE A 16 -10.13 14.33 -9.13
N LYS A 17 -10.58 13.75 -10.26
CA LYS A 17 -11.11 12.37 -10.28
C LYS A 17 -10.00 11.37 -9.98
N GLY A 18 -8.82 11.57 -10.57
CA GLY A 18 -7.63 10.76 -10.28
C GLY A 18 -7.16 10.91 -8.82
N PHE A 19 -7.20 12.13 -8.28
CA PHE A 19 -6.86 12.40 -6.90
C PHE A 19 -7.80 11.70 -5.90
N ILE A 20 -9.12 11.80 -6.11
CA ILE A 20 -10.12 11.11 -5.28
C ILE A 20 -9.96 9.59 -5.41
N ALA A 21 -9.74 9.07 -6.62
CA ALA A 21 -9.49 7.64 -6.83
C ALA A 21 -8.24 7.16 -6.06
N ALA A 22 -7.14 7.92 -6.10
CA ALA A 22 -5.93 7.60 -5.35
C ALA A 22 -6.15 7.62 -3.83
N LEU A 23 -6.94 8.57 -3.32
CA LEU A 23 -7.33 8.59 -1.90
C LEU A 23 -8.19 7.37 -1.53
N ALA A 24 -9.17 7.02 -2.37
CA ALA A 24 -10.00 5.83 -2.17
C ALA A 24 -9.17 4.55 -2.17
N THR A 25 -8.18 4.41 -3.07
CA THR A 25 -7.26 3.27 -3.08
C THR A 25 -6.50 3.15 -1.76
N ASN A 26 -5.94 4.23 -1.23
CA ASN A 26 -5.23 4.19 0.05
C ASN A 26 -6.15 3.82 1.23
N LEU A 27 -7.42 4.27 1.20
CA LEU A 27 -8.41 3.90 2.21
C LEU A 27 -8.74 2.41 2.15
N THR A 28 -9.03 1.88 0.95
CA THR A 28 -9.32 0.46 0.75
C THR A 28 -8.13 -0.41 1.10
N GLU A 29 -6.90 -0.02 0.73
CA GLU A 29 -5.67 -0.73 1.13
C GLU A 29 -5.52 -0.77 2.67
N CYS A 30 -5.85 0.31 3.37
CA CYS A 30 -5.80 0.34 4.82
C CYS A 30 -6.80 -0.65 5.44
N LEU A 31 -8.05 -0.64 4.96
CA LEU A 31 -9.09 -1.57 5.41
C LEU A 31 -8.72 -3.03 5.11
N GLN A 32 -8.22 -3.30 3.89
CA GLN A 32 -7.75 -4.62 3.49
C GLN A 32 -6.63 -5.10 4.43
N ASN A 33 -5.62 -4.27 4.69
CA ASN A 33 -4.51 -4.65 5.56
C ASN A 33 -4.95 -5.00 7.00
N VAL A 34 -5.91 -4.25 7.56
CA VAL A 34 -6.46 -4.56 8.89
C VAL A 34 -7.27 -5.85 8.87
N TYR A 35 -8.15 -6.02 7.88
CA TYR A 35 -8.99 -7.21 7.76
C TYR A 35 -8.17 -8.47 7.48
N SER A 36 -7.17 -8.38 6.59
CA SER A 36 -6.22 -9.46 6.31
C SER A 36 -5.47 -9.89 7.57
N LYS A 37 -5.04 -8.96 8.43
CA LYS A 37 -4.42 -9.33 9.70
C LYS A 37 -5.37 -10.07 10.63
N VAL A 38 -6.64 -9.65 10.71
CA VAL A 38 -7.67 -10.34 11.50
C VAL A 38 -7.87 -11.78 11.00
N LEU A 39 -7.84 -11.99 9.70
CA LEU A 39 -7.99 -13.33 9.09
C LEU A 39 -6.76 -14.23 9.24
N ILE A 40 -5.55 -13.65 9.29
CA ILE A 40 -4.29 -14.42 9.42
C ILE A 40 -4.00 -14.73 10.90
N SER A 41 -4.23 -13.78 11.79
CA SER A 41 -3.79 -13.84 13.19
C SER A 41 -4.93 -13.89 14.21
N GLY A 42 -6.19 -13.98 13.77
CA GLY A 42 -7.34 -14.07 14.67
C GLY A 42 -7.51 -15.46 15.30
N ASP A 43 -8.22 -15.51 16.43
CA ASP A 43 -8.47 -16.76 17.15
C ASP A 43 -9.54 -17.63 16.47
N LYS A 44 -10.46 -17.00 15.73
CA LYS A 44 -11.60 -17.65 15.09
C LYS A 44 -11.30 -18.19 13.68
N TYR A 45 -10.38 -17.53 12.96
CA TYR A 45 -10.00 -17.87 11.59
C TYR A 45 -8.48 -17.72 11.45
N ARG A 46 -7.81 -18.75 10.95
CA ARG A 46 -6.35 -18.77 10.72
C ARG A 46 -6.04 -19.14 9.29
N TYR A 47 -6.23 -18.19 8.39
CA TYR A 47 -5.87 -18.35 6.99
C TYR A 47 -4.36 -18.26 6.81
N THR A 48 -3.81 -19.14 5.97
CA THR A 48 -2.43 -18.98 5.51
C THR A 48 -2.33 -17.79 4.55
N PRO A 49 -1.16 -17.12 4.46
CA PRO A 49 -0.94 -16.04 3.49
C PRO A 49 -1.25 -16.44 2.05
N ALA A 50 -1.01 -17.71 1.70
CA ALA A 50 -1.30 -18.26 0.37
C ALA A 50 -2.81 -18.41 0.12
N GLU A 51 -3.57 -18.91 1.10
CA GLU A 51 -5.03 -19.00 1.01
C GLU A 51 -5.64 -17.61 0.87
N LEU A 52 -5.16 -16.63 1.65
CA LEU A 52 -5.67 -15.27 1.57
C LEU A 52 -5.39 -14.63 0.21
N GLN A 53 -4.19 -14.87 -0.35
CA GLN A 53 -3.88 -14.47 -1.72
C GLN A 53 -4.82 -15.15 -2.73
N PHE A 54 -5.07 -16.44 -2.59
CA PHE A 54 -5.93 -17.19 -3.49
C PHE A 54 -7.36 -16.64 -3.50
N TYR A 55 -7.96 -16.47 -2.32
CA TYR A 55 -9.33 -15.93 -2.21
C TYR A 55 -9.43 -14.48 -2.71
N THR A 56 -8.49 -13.61 -2.34
CA THR A 56 -8.50 -12.23 -2.82
C THR A 56 -8.29 -12.13 -4.34
N SER A 57 -7.46 -13.01 -4.92
CA SER A 57 -7.28 -13.10 -6.36
C SER A 57 -8.55 -13.59 -7.07
N LEU A 58 -9.22 -14.63 -6.52
CA LEU A 58 -10.47 -15.14 -7.07
C LEU A 58 -11.58 -14.09 -7.05
N SER A 59 -11.73 -13.37 -5.93
CA SER A 59 -12.67 -12.24 -5.84
C SER A 59 -12.30 -11.11 -6.81
N SER A 60 -11.01 -10.83 -6.98
CA SER A 60 -10.54 -9.80 -7.92
C SER A 60 -10.90 -10.17 -9.36
N ILE A 61 -10.74 -11.43 -9.76
CA ILE A 61 -11.14 -11.90 -11.10
C ILE A 61 -12.65 -11.74 -11.30
N ALA A 62 -13.46 -12.11 -10.31
CA ALA A 62 -14.92 -12.00 -10.39
C ALA A 62 -15.40 -10.55 -10.57
N VAL A 63 -14.70 -9.57 -10.00
CA VAL A 63 -15.02 -8.14 -10.14
C VAL A 63 -14.40 -7.53 -11.40
N GLN A 64 -13.17 -7.94 -11.76
CA GLN A 64 -12.41 -7.34 -12.85
C GLN A 64 -12.94 -7.76 -14.23
N ILE A 65 -13.45 -9.00 -14.40
CA ILE A 65 -13.98 -9.47 -15.69
C ILE A 65 -15.17 -8.61 -16.14
N PRO A 66 -16.22 -8.38 -15.32
CA PRO A 66 -17.30 -7.47 -15.68
C PRO A 66 -16.82 -6.05 -15.92
N ALA A 67 -15.95 -5.53 -15.04
CA ALA A 67 -15.42 -4.17 -15.17
C ALA A 67 -14.68 -3.95 -16.50
N CYS A 68 -13.88 -4.92 -16.94
CA CYS A 68 -13.20 -4.87 -18.24
C CYS A 68 -14.21 -4.79 -19.39
N PHE A 69 -15.29 -5.58 -19.37
CA PHE A 69 -16.29 -5.55 -20.45
C PHE A 69 -17.05 -4.23 -20.52
N PHE A 70 -17.30 -3.58 -19.38
CA PHE A 70 -18.01 -2.29 -19.34
C PHE A 70 -17.12 -1.08 -19.61
N MET A 71 -15.84 -1.12 -19.22
CA MET A 71 -14.95 0.05 -19.27
C MET A 71 -14.00 0.06 -20.47
N ILE A 72 -13.75 -1.08 -21.11
CA ILE A 72 -12.80 -1.20 -22.23
C ILE A 72 -13.56 -1.34 -23.54
N ASP A 73 -13.20 -0.53 -24.52
CA ASP A 73 -13.63 -0.71 -25.91
C ASP A 73 -12.85 -1.86 -26.56
N MET A 74 -13.54 -2.97 -26.84
CA MET A 74 -12.94 -4.20 -27.34
C MET A 74 -12.35 -4.05 -28.75
N ASP A 75 -12.91 -3.16 -29.56
CA ASP A 75 -12.43 -2.92 -30.93
C ASP A 75 -11.09 -2.19 -30.93
N SER A 76 -10.89 -1.28 -29.98
CA SER A 76 -9.62 -0.58 -29.79
C SER A 76 -8.58 -1.46 -29.07
N ALA A 77 -9.04 -2.30 -28.14
CA ALA A 77 -8.16 -3.23 -27.42
C ALA A 77 -7.54 -4.26 -28.37
N SER A 78 -8.35 -4.92 -29.21
CA SER A 78 -7.90 -5.95 -30.16
C SER A 78 -6.77 -5.49 -31.08
N LYS A 79 -6.80 -4.24 -31.53
CA LYS A 79 -5.80 -3.63 -32.42
C LYS A 79 -4.47 -3.31 -31.74
N THR A 80 -4.46 -3.23 -30.41
CA THR A 80 -3.28 -2.88 -29.60
C THR A 80 -2.61 -4.13 -29.02
N PHE A 81 -3.20 -5.32 -29.20
CA PHE A 81 -2.63 -6.58 -28.72
C PHE A 81 -1.39 -6.97 -29.51
N ASP A 82 -0.22 -6.78 -28.90
CA ASP A 82 1.08 -7.26 -29.36
C ASP A 82 1.67 -8.31 -28.40
N ILE A 83 2.50 -9.22 -28.92
CA ILE A 83 3.23 -10.24 -28.15
C ILE A 83 4.11 -9.60 -27.06
N THR A 84 4.69 -8.42 -27.33
CA THR A 84 5.46 -7.66 -26.34
C THR A 84 4.59 -7.23 -25.17
N MET A 85 3.35 -6.82 -25.43
CA MET A 85 2.41 -6.40 -24.38
C MET A 85 1.91 -7.59 -23.56
N ILE A 86 1.63 -8.72 -24.21
CA ILE A 86 1.23 -9.97 -23.52
C ILE A 86 2.37 -10.44 -22.60
N SER A 87 3.61 -10.47 -23.10
CA SER A 87 4.76 -10.87 -22.27
C SER A 87 4.98 -9.92 -21.09
N ALA A 88 4.83 -8.60 -21.29
CA ALA A 88 4.89 -7.62 -20.21
C ALA A 88 3.78 -7.84 -19.15
N TYR A 89 2.55 -8.16 -19.54
CA TYR A 89 1.47 -8.47 -18.61
C TYR A 89 1.71 -9.76 -17.83
N ILE A 90 2.23 -10.81 -18.47
CA ILE A 90 2.58 -12.07 -17.79
C ILE A 90 3.66 -11.80 -16.74
N ILE A 91 4.73 -11.09 -17.10
CA ILE A 91 5.80 -10.73 -16.17
C ILE A 91 5.25 -9.88 -15.02
N ASN A 92 4.41 -8.88 -15.32
CA ASN A 92 3.78 -8.05 -14.30
C ASN A 92 2.92 -8.86 -13.33
N GLY A 93 2.10 -9.80 -13.84
CA GLY A 93 1.26 -10.67 -13.01
C GLY A 93 2.08 -11.58 -12.10
N ILE A 94 3.17 -12.16 -12.61
CA ILE A 94 4.09 -12.98 -11.82
C ILE A 94 4.74 -12.12 -10.71
N CYS A 95 5.30 -10.96 -11.07
CA CYS A 95 5.90 -10.04 -10.10
C CYS A 95 4.90 -9.57 -9.05
N PHE A 96 3.67 -9.26 -9.45
CA PHE A 96 2.60 -8.85 -8.54
C PHE A 96 2.25 -9.97 -7.56
N HIS A 97 2.16 -11.22 -8.02
CA HIS A 97 1.88 -12.37 -7.17
C HIS A 97 2.98 -12.59 -6.11
N PHE A 98 4.26 -12.53 -6.50
CA PHE A 98 5.36 -12.60 -5.54
C PHE A 98 5.33 -11.45 -4.53
N GLN A 99 5.03 -10.24 -5.02
CA GLN A 99 4.94 -9.05 -4.19
C GLN A 99 3.79 -9.14 -3.16
N SER A 100 2.63 -9.66 -3.57
CA SER A 100 1.46 -9.76 -2.70
C SER A 100 1.57 -10.90 -1.68
N ILE A 101 2.12 -12.06 -2.06
CA ILE A 101 2.44 -13.14 -1.11
C ILE A 101 3.43 -12.63 -0.06
N SER A 102 4.50 -11.95 -0.49
CA SER A 102 5.49 -11.39 0.43
C SER A 102 4.87 -10.40 1.41
N ALA A 103 3.91 -9.58 0.95
CA ALA A 103 3.17 -8.65 1.81
C ALA A 103 2.31 -9.38 2.85
N TYR A 104 1.56 -10.41 2.47
CA TYR A 104 0.76 -11.19 3.42
C TYR A 104 1.61 -11.99 4.41
N VAL A 105 2.75 -12.55 3.96
CA VAL A 105 3.72 -13.20 4.85
C VAL A 105 4.27 -12.19 5.85
N LEU A 106 4.72 -11.02 5.39
CA LEU A 106 5.20 -9.98 6.29
C LEU A 106 4.13 -9.56 7.30
N MET A 107 2.88 -9.39 6.85
CA MET A 107 1.74 -9.05 7.70
C MET A 107 1.43 -10.11 8.77
N SER A 108 1.83 -11.37 8.56
CA SER A 108 1.73 -12.39 9.61
C SER A 108 2.65 -12.09 10.80
N TYR A 109 3.83 -11.49 10.55
CA TYR A 109 4.84 -11.18 11.56
C TYR A 109 4.72 -9.79 12.17
N ILE A 110 4.17 -8.82 11.45
CA ILE A 110 4.08 -7.42 11.91
C ILE A 110 2.64 -6.95 12.11
N SER A 111 2.48 -5.80 12.76
CA SER A 111 1.16 -5.17 12.89
C SER A 111 0.68 -4.57 11.55
N PRO A 112 -0.64 -4.41 11.33
CA PRO A 112 -1.18 -3.73 10.14
C PRO A 112 -0.64 -2.32 9.97
N VAL A 113 -0.36 -1.68 11.11
CA VAL A 113 0.14 -0.33 11.18
C VAL A 113 1.58 -0.25 10.69
N THR A 114 2.44 -1.18 11.12
CA THR A 114 3.82 -1.31 10.64
C THR A 114 3.84 -1.66 9.15
N HIS A 115 2.95 -2.54 8.70
CA HIS A 115 2.81 -2.89 7.29
C HIS A 115 2.43 -1.67 6.42
N SER A 116 1.47 -0.86 6.88
CA SER A 116 1.07 0.38 6.19
C SER A 116 2.22 1.38 6.07
N VAL A 117 3.03 1.51 7.11
CA VAL A 117 4.23 2.36 7.11
C VAL A 117 5.27 1.88 6.10
N ALA A 118 5.60 0.58 6.10
CA ALA A 118 6.53 -0.01 5.13
C ALA A 118 6.03 0.17 3.68
N ASN A 119 4.72 -0.02 3.45
CA ASN A 119 4.11 0.20 2.14
C ASN A 119 4.23 1.67 1.68
N THR A 120 4.09 2.63 2.61
CA THR A 120 4.24 4.05 2.30
C THR A 120 5.67 4.38 1.85
N VAL A 121 6.69 3.84 2.53
CA VAL A 121 8.10 4.01 2.16
C VAL A 121 8.39 3.39 0.79
N LYS A 122 7.92 2.15 0.56
CA LYS A 122 8.01 1.49 -0.74
C LYS A 122 7.41 2.34 -1.86
N ARG A 123 6.22 2.90 -1.65
CA ARG A 123 5.52 3.76 -2.61
C ARG A 123 6.31 5.03 -2.89
N ALA A 124 6.82 5.70 -1.86
CA ALA A 124 7.64 6.90 -2.01
C ALA A 124 8.90 6.62 -2.85
N PHE A 125 9.58 5.51 -2.60
CA PHE A 125 10.76 5.10 -3.36
C PHE A 125 10.45 4.85 -4.85
N LEU A 126 9.34 4.16 -5.14
CA LEU A 126 8.90 3.91 -6.51
C LEU A 126 8.54 5.21 -7.27
N ILE A 127 7.96 6.20 -6.60
CA ILE A 127 7.67 7.51 -7.20
C ILE A 127 8.98 8.18 -7.64
N TRP A 128 10.00 8.22 -6.78
CA TRP A 128 11.29 8.82 -7.11
C TRP A 128 12.00 8.10 -8.25
N ILE A 129 12.02 6.76 -8.25
CA ILE A 129 12.57 5.98 -9.36
C ILE A 129 11.84 6.31 -10.66
N SER A 130 10.51 6.37 -10.64
CA SER A 130 9.69 6.70 -11.81
C SER A 130 10.05 8.07 -12.38
N VAL A 131 10.18 9.09 -11.53
CA VAL A 131 10.57 10.44 -11.97
C VAL A 131 11.96 10.44 -12.61
N ILE A 132 12.94 9.77 -11.99
CA ILE A 132 14.32 9.71 -12.50
C ILE A 132 14.39 8.93 -13.83
N LEU A 133 13.70 7.80 -13.93
CA LEU A 133 13.78 6.90 -15.06
C LEU A 133 13.00 7.39 -16.28
N PHE A 134 11.81 7.96 -16.07
CA PHE A 134 10.97 8.50 -17.16
C PHE A 134 11.24 9.96 -17.46
N GLY A 135 12.02 10.66 -16.63
CA GLY A 135 12.36 12.07 -16.83
C GLY A 135 11.14 12.99 -16.84
N ASN A 136 10.08 12.62 -16.10
CA ASN A 136 8.85 13.42 -16.07
C ASN A 136 9.13 14.83 -15.53
N PRO A 137 8.63 15.89 -16.21
CA PRO A 137 8.86 17.25 -15.76
C PRO A 137 8.12 17.50 -14.44
N VAL A 138 8.88 17.77 -13.37
CA VAL A 138 8.34 18.14 -12.06
C VAL A 138 8.61 19.62 -11.82
N THR A 139 7.58 20.39 -11.48
CA THR A 139 7.77 21.80 -11.09
C THR A 139 8.60 21.87 -9.82
N PHE A 140 9.43 22.91 -9.69
CA PHE A 140 10.29 23.07 -8.51
C PHE A 140 9.50 23.03 -7.19
N LEU A 141 8.31 23.65 -7.15
CA LEU A 141 7.44 23.64 -5.98
C LEU A 141 6.81 22.26 -5.70
N SER A 142 6.40 21.50 -6.73
CA SER A 142 5.91 20.13 -6.54
C SER A 142 7.02 19.18 -6.07
N GLY A 143 8.24 19.35 -6.61
CA GLY A 143 9.42 18.60 -6.17
C GLY A 143 9.75 18.89 -4.70
N LEU A 144 9.76 20.17 -4.31
CA LEU A 144 9.98 20.58 -2.92
C LEU A 144 8.89 20.04 -1.98
N GLY A 145 7.62 20.11 -2.39
CA GLY A 145 6.52 19.48 -1.66
C GLY A 145 6.73 17.97 -1.47
N THR A 146 7.20 17.27 -2.49
CA THR A 146 7.41 15.82 -2.47
C THR A 146 8.52 15.44 -1.48
N VAL A 147 9.60 16.23 -1.43
CA VAL A 147 10.67 16.08 -0.45
C VAL A 147 10.14 16.30 0.98
N ILE A 148 9.39 17.37 1.21
CA ILE A 148 8.79 17.66 2.53
C ILE A 148 7.87 16.52 2.98
N VAL A 149 7.04 15.98 2.09
CA VAL A 149 6.17 14.85 2.38
C VAL A 149 6.98 13.61 2.72
N THR A 150 8.00 13.30 1.93
CA THR A 150 8.87 12.14 2.15
C THR A 150 9.55 12.22 3.52
N ILE A 151 10.15 13.36 3.85
CA ILE A 151 10.77 13.60 5.16
C ILE A 151 9.73 13.48 6.28
N GLY A 152 8.55 14.08 6.11
CA GLY A 152 7.48 14.01 7.10
C GLY A 152 7.01 12.57 7.38
N VAL A 153 6.90 11.74 6.35
CA VAL A 153 6.56 10.31 6.49
C VAL A 153 7.67 9.55 7.22
N LEU A 154 8.93 9.80 6.89
CA LEU A 154 10.07 9.17 7.56
C LEU A 154 10.13 9.54 9.06
N LEU A 155 9.94 10.82 9.38
CA LEU A 155 9.89 11.30 10.77
C LEU A 155 8.71 10.70 11.53
N TYR A 156 7.52 10.66 10.94
CA TYR A 156 6.34 10.04 11.56
C TYR A 156 6.55 8.56 11.82
N THR A 157 7.15 7.85 10.85
CA THR A 157 7.52 6.44 10.97
C THR A 157 8.45 6.21 12.16
N LYS A 158 9.50 7.03 12.28
CA LYS A 158 10.47 6.95 13.38
C LYS A 158 9.85 7.29 14.73
N ALA A 159 9.04 8.34 14.79
CA ALA A 159 8.35 8.72 16.02
C ALA A 159 7.40 7.61 16.51
N LYS A 160 6.71 6.95 15.59
CA LYS A 160 5.80 5.86 15.91
C LYS A 160 6.52 4.59 16.35
N GLU A 161 7.66 4.28 15.74
CA GLU A 161 8.56 3.21 16.18
C GLU A 161 9.03 3.43 17.62
N VAL A 162 9.44 4.66 17.95
CA VAL A 162 9.84 5.04 19.32
C VAL A 162 8.69 4.94 20.32
N ASP A 163 7.49 5.38 19.96
CA ASP A 163 6.31 5.26 20.83
C ASP A 163 5.93 3.79 21.07
N HIS A 164 6.03 2.94 20.05
CA HIS A 164 5.78 1.51 20.19
C HIS A 164 6.77 0.85 21.15
N ASN A 165 8.08 1.08 20.96
CA ASN A 165 9.13 0.55 21.83
C ASN A 165 8.97 1.05 23.28
N ARG A 166 8.55 2.32 23.46
CA ARG A 166 8.26 2.88 24.79
C ARG A 166 7.09 2.16 25.47
N ARG A 167 6.01 1.84 24.74
CA ARG A 167 4.85 1.12 25.31
C ARG A 167 5.22 -0.30 25.73
N GLU A 168 6.01 -1.01 24.94
CA GLU A 168 6.54 -2.33 25.32
C GLU A 168 7.42 -2.25 26.58
N HIS A 169 8.26 -1.20 26.68
CA HIS A 169 9.03 -0.93 27.88
C HIS A 169 8.18 -0.60 29.11
N ILE A 170 7.01 0.03 28.95
CA ILE A 170 6.11 0.33 30.08
C ILE A 170 5.31 -0.92 30.50
N GLN A 171 4.89 -1.75 29.54
CA GLN A 171 4.17 -3.01 29.82
C GLN A 171 5.04 -4.11 30.45
N SER A 172 6.37 -4.03 30.29
CA SER A 172 7.32 -4.95 30.91
C SER A 172 7.60 -4.67 32.40
N TYR A 173 7.08 -3.58 32.97
CA TYR A 173 7.12 -3.33 34.40
C TYR A 173 5.92 -4.02 35.08
N PRO A 174 6.11 -4.81 36.14
CA PRO A 174 5.01 -5.44 36.84
C PRO A 174 4.07 -4.36 37.38
N ARG A 175 2.75 -4.54 37.14
CA ARG A 175 1.73 -3.64 37.72
C ARG A 175 1.86 -3.71 39.24
N VAL A 176 2.27 -2.61 39.86
CA VAL A 176 2.27 -2.40 41.31
C VAL A 176 0.82 -2.55 41.79
N GLY A 177 0.43 -3.76 42.17
CA GLY A 177 -0.96 -4.10 42.53
C GLY A 177 -1.29 -5.58 42.53
N GLU A 178 -0.55 -6.45 41.83
CA GLU A 178 -0.72 -7.92 41.93
C GLU A 178 0.21 -8.54 42.98
N THR A 179 0.23 -7.98 44.19
CA THR A 179 0.68 -8.73 45.37
C THR A 179 -0.48 -9.57 45.89
N LYS A 180 -0.55 -10.79 45.35
CA LYS A 180 -1.07 -12.03 45.93
C LYS A 180 -1.85 -11.89 47.25
N ASP A 181 -3.17 -12.03 47.18
CA ASP A 181 -3.93 -12.60 48.29
C ASP A 181 -3.68 -14.12 48.27
N VAL A 182 -2.84 -14.57 49.22
CA VAL A 182 -2.65 -15.98 49.61
C VAL A 182 -3.64 -16.30 50.72
#